data_AF-A0A935TGR3-F1
#
_entry.id   AF-A0A935TGR3-F1
#
_cell.length_a   1.000
_cell.length_b   1.000
_cell.length_c   1.000
_cell.angle_alpha   90.00
_cell.angle_beta   90.00
_cell.angle_gamma   90.00
#
_symmetry.space_group_name_H-M   'P 1'
#
loop_
_entity.id
_entity.type
_entity.pdbx_description
1 polymer ?
#
loop_
_entity_poly.entity_id
_entity_poly.type
_entity_poly.pdbx_seq_one_letter_code
_entity_poly.pdbx_strand_id
1 'polypeptide(L)'
;MEILNPGNEDYHIHSINYSDGLNTIDEIVKFAGEIGLTKIAITDHDQAYLDSRNFPRKSYRGIIKRWQNVFNDVEVKFGIEADILNSKGDVCMDIQGEESDFIVLSTHQNPPYQEDSNTITQAYLNAIERFHDKIKFLGHPCSVYHGDNVDIVAVTELCNKYNVALEVNGANLSTNRTNLKKLHQMLSIANFIYVNSDSHTLYELKTVRKFAFEYLKEKGFISNIF
;
A
#
# COMPACT_ATOMS: atom_id res chain seq x y z
N MET A 1 6.55 -12.09 -14.36
CA MET A 1 6.25 -10.94 -13.52
C MET A 1 6.09 -9.70 -14.39
N GLU A 2 4.95 -9.04 -14.30
CA GLU A 2 4.63 -7.75 -14.92
C GLU A 2 4.49 -6.69 -13.82
N ILE A 3 4.96 -5.47 -14.08
CA ILE A 3 4.74 -4.31 -13.21
C ILE A 3 3.52 -3.57 -13.72
N LEU A 4 2.46 -3.47 -12.92
CA LEU A 4 1.19 -2.86 -13.35
C LEU A 4 1.22 -1.33 -13.39
N ASN A 5 2.15 -0.70 -12.67
CA ASN A 5 2.37 0.74 -12.68
C ASN A 5 3.80 1.12 -13.09
N PRO A 6 4.28 0.72 -14.28
CA PRO A 6 5.67 0.94 -14.64
C PRO A 6 5.99 2.43 -14.72
N GLY A 7 5.05 3.29 -15.12
CA GLY A 7 5.31 4.72 -15.35
C GLY A 7 5.07 5.65 -14.14
N ASN A 8 4.29 6.70 -14.39
CA ASN A 8 4.15 7.88 -13.54
C ASN A 8 3.01 7.77 -12.52
N GLU A 9 2.81 6.58 -11.93
CA GLU A 9 1.70 6.32 -11.02
C GLU A 9 2.16 5.81 -9.64
N ASP A 10 1.57 6.35 -8.57
CA ASP A 10 1.82 5.91 -7.20
C ASP A 10 0.50 5.82 -6.42
N TYR A 11 0.17 4.61 -5.98
CA TYR A 11 -1.12 4.31 -5.37
C TYR A 11 -1.03 4.04 -3.87
N HIS A 12 0.14 4.28 -3.26
CA HIS A 12 0.30 4.16 -1.81
C HIS A 12 0.88 5.46 -1.26
N ILE A 13 0.00 6.37 -0.85
CA ILE A 13 0.37 7.70 -0.35
C ILE A 13 -0.52 8.07 0.83
N HIS A 14 0.11 8.55 1.90
CA HIS A 14 -0.54 8.99 3.13
C HIS A 14 -0.58 10.51 3.25
N SER A 15 -1.69 11.01 3.78
CA SER A 15 -2.02 12.41 3.94
C SER A 15 -2.29 12.75 5.40
N ILE A 16 -2.05 14.01 5.74
CA ILE A 16 -2.41 14.56 7.04
C ILE A 16 -3.93 14.71 7.19
N ASN A 17 -4.71 14.67 6.10
CA ASN A 17 -6.15 14.90 6.18
C ASN A 17 -6.86 13.77 6.94
N TYR A 18 -6.45 12.51 6.70
CA TYR A 18 -7.15 11.35 7.26
C TYR A 18 -6.24 10.34 7.98
N SER A 19 -4.91 10.37 7.82
CA SER A 19 -4.00 9.53 8.60
C SER A 19 -2.77 10.29 9.12
N ASP A 20 -1.61 9.67 9.06
CA ASP A 20 -0.33 10.03 9.64
C ASP A 20 0.69 10.57 8.63
N GLY A 21 0.26 10.85 7.39
CA GLY A 21 1.02 11.69 6.47
C GLY A 21 1.23 13.10 7.03
N LEU A 22 2.31 13.77 6.60
CA LEU A 22 2.64 15.14 7.00
C LEU A 22 2.04 16.21 6.09
N ASN A 23 1.58 15.82 4.90
CA ASN A 23 1.14 16.74 3.86
C ASN A 23 -0.35 16.64 3.61
N THR A 24 -0.96 17.78 3.31
CA THR A 24 -2.36 17.80 2.84
C THR A 24 -2.48 17.17 1.47
N ILE A 25 -3.68 16.69 1.13
CA ILE A 25 -3.98 16.17 -0.21
C ILE A 25 -3.61 17.19 -1.29
N ASP A 26 -3.93 18.47 -1.08
CA ASP A 26 -3.62 19.52 -2.06
C ASP A 26 -2.11 19.72 -2.26
N GLU A 27 -1.30 19.61 -1.19
CA GLU A 27 0.16 19.68 -1.28
C GLU A 27 0.73 18.47 -2.02
N ILE A 28 0.23 17.27 -1.70
CA ILE A 28 0.60 16.02 -2.38
C ILE A 28 0.31 16.13 -3.88
N VAL A 29 -0.90 16.59 -4.24
CA VAL A 29 -1.34 16.68 -5.64
C VAL A 29 -0.54 17.70 -6.44
N LYS A 30 -0.26 18.88 -5.86
CA LYS A 30 0.61 19.89 -6.49
C LYS A 30 1.99 19.29 -6.77
N PHE A 31 2.59 18.71 -5.74
CA PHE A 31 3.94 18.18 -5.82
C PHE A 31 4.05 16.97 -6.75
N ALA A 32 3.02 16.10 -6.78
CA ALA A 32 2.94 14.98 -7.71
C ALA A 32 3.09 15.45 -9.17
N GLY A 33 2.39 16.54 -9.55
CA GLY A 33 2.55 17.14 -10.87
C GLY A 33 3.94 17.73 -11.12
N GLU A 34 4.55 18.37 -10.12
CA GLU A 34 5.92 18.91 -10.22
C GLU A 34 6.98 17.84 -10.44
N ILE A 35 6.80 16.64 -9.88
CA ILE A 35 7.72 15.50 -10.06
C ILE A 35 7.34 14.59 -11.23
N GLY A 36 6.32 14.95 -12.00
CA GLY A 36 5.92 14.26 -13.22
C GLY A 36 5.01 13.04 -13.04
N LEU A 37 4.43 12.82 -11.85
CA LEU A 37 3.38 11.83 -11.69
C LEU A 37 2.13 12.28 -12.45
N THR A 38 1.43 11.34 -13.08
CA THR A 38 0.19 11.61 -13.84
C THR A 38 -1.03 11.02 -13.16
N LYS A 39 -0.83 10.08 -12.24
CA LYS A 39 -1.91 9.42 -11.50
C LYS A 39 -1.46 9.07 -10.09
N ILE A 40 -2.27 9.37 -9.10
CA ILE A 40 -1.99 8.99 -7.72
C ILE A 40 -3.22 8.44 -7.02
N ALA A 41 -3.01 7.69 -5.95
CA ALA A 41 -4.05 7.41 -4.97
C ALA A 41 -3.65 7.88 -3.57
N ILE A 42 -4.58 8.52 -2.87
CA ILE A 42 -4.49 8.73 -1.42
C ILE A 42 -5.09 7.50 -0.76
N THR A 43 -4.29 6.76 0.00
CA THR A 43 -4.64 5.49 0.64
C THR A 43 -4.28 5.54 2.12
N ASP A 44 -4.84 6.53 2.79
CA ASP A 44 -4.70 6.70 4.23
C ASP A 44 -5.12 5.43 4.99
N HIS A 45 -4.49 5.21 6.14
CA HIS A 45 -4.81 4.11 7.04
C HIS A 45 -6.28 4.11 7.48
N ASP A 46 -6.86 2.90 7.60
CA ASP A 46 -8.25 2.70 8.01
C ASP A 46 -8.56 3.10 9.46
N GLN A 47 -9.86 3.09 9.79
CA GLN A 47 -10.36 3.48 11.10
C GLN A 47 -9.80 2.64 12.26
N ALA A 48 -9.59 1.34 12.06
CA ALA A 48 -9.04 0.46 13.08
C ALA A 48 -7.59 0.84 13.40
N TYR A 49 -6.77 1.21 12.41
CA TYR A 49 -5.41 1.76 12.60
C TYR A 49 -5.42 3.14 13.26
N LEU A 50 -6.40 4.00 12.98
CA LEU A 50 -6.47 5.32 13.60
C LEU A 50 -6.84 5.24 15.09
N ASP A 51 -7.85 4.44 15.43
CA ASP A 51 -8.38 4.32 16.81
C ASP A 51 -7.33 3.74 17.76
N SER A 52 -6.81 2.58 17.37
CA SER A 52 -5.50 2.00 17.68
C SER A 52 -4.41 2.89 18.27
N ARG A 53 -4.14 4.03 17.62
CA ARG A 53 -3.04 4.95 17.93
C ARG A 53 -3.54 6.26 18.53
N ASN A 54 -4.84 6.35 18.81
CA ASN A 54 -5.52 7.57 19.24
C ASN A 54 -5.23 8.75 18.29
N PHE A 55 -5.19 8.50 16.98
CA PHE A 55 -5.00 9.58 16.01
C PHE A 55 -6.19 10.55 16.07
N PRO A 56 -5.95 11.86 16.19
CA PRO A 56 -7.04 12.82 16.20
C PRO A 56 -7.74 12.83 14.84
N ARG A 57 -9.07 12.99 14.85
CA ARG A 57 -9.82 13.24 13.62
C ARG A 57 -9.47 14.64 13.11
N LYS A 58 -8.68 14.70 12.03
CA LYS A 58 -8.19 15.97 11.45
C LYS A 58 -9.15 16.58 10.43
N SER A 59 -9.93 15.76 9.72
CA SER A 59 -10.93 16.18 8.74
C SER A 59 -12.05 15.14 8.61
N TYR A 60 -13.14 15.49 7.91
CA TYR A 60 -14.25 14.57 7.62
C TYR A 60 -14.06 13.89 6.26
N ARG A 61 -13.88 12.57 6.23
CA ARG A 61 -13.58 11.77 5.01
C ARG A 61 -14.62 11.96 3.90
N GLY A 62 -15.89 12.14 4.27
CA GLY A 62 -16.98 12.33 3.30
C GLY A 62 -16.85 13.59 2.43
N ILE A 63 -15.99 14.56 2.80
CA ILE A 63 -15.74 15.75 1.97
C ILE A 63 -15.03 15.42 0.65
N ILE A 64 -14.38 14.25 0.53
CA ILE A 64 -13.76 13.79 -0.71
C ILE A 64 -14.75 13.77 -1.88
N LYS A 65 -16.03 13.49 -1.63
CA LYS A 65 -17.08 13.50 -2.66
C LYS A 65 -17.26 14.87 -3.33
N ARG A 66 -16.74 15.93 -2.70
CA ARG A 66 -16.77 17.32 -3.17
C ARG A 66 -15.40 17.83 -3.59
N TRP A 67 -14.33 17.08 -3.33
CA TRP A 67 -12.96 17.48 -3.66
C TRP A 67 -12.73 17.32 -5.16
N GLN A 68 -12.01 18.27 -5.76
CA GLN A 68 -11.60 18.24 -7.16
C GLN A 68 -10.17 18.75 -7.27
N ASN A 69 -9.37 18.15 -8.15
CA ASN A 69 -8.05 18.68 -8.48
C ASN A 69 -8.21 19.98 -9.27
N VAL A 70 -7.61 21.07 -8.77
CA VAL A 70 -7.60 22.40 -9.42
C VAL A 70 -6.19 22.90 -9.70
N PHE A 71 -5.16 22.07 -9.51
CA PHE A 71 -3.76 22.49 -9.57
C PHE A 71 -3.05 22.05 -10.85
N ASN A 72 -3.38 20.87 -11.36
CA ASN A 72 -2.73 20.24 -12.50
C ASN A 72 -3.61 19.12 -13.08
N ASP A 73 -3.09 18.40 -14.08
CA ASP A 73 -3.80 17.29 -14.75
C ASP A 73 -3.59 15.93 -14.08
N VAL A 74 -3.07 15.88 -12.85
CA VAL A 74 -2.89 14.60 -12.12
C VAL A 74 -4.25 14.00 -11.81
N GLU A 75 -4.47 12.77 -12.26
CA GLU A 75 -5.66 12.00 -11.87
C GLU A 75 -5.50 11.50 -10.44
N VAL A 76 -6.43 11.86 -9.56
CA VAL A 76 -6.39 11.49 -8.14
C VAL A 76 -7.49 10.50 -7.82
N LYS A 77 -7.12 9.39 -7.20
CA LYS A 77 -8.03 8.40 -6.63
C LYS A 77 -7.97 8.43 -5.12
N PHE A 78 -9.04 7.95 -4.49
CA PHE A 78 -9.13 7.78 -3.05
C PHE A 78 -9.39 6.32 -2.75
N GLY A 79 -8.44 5.67 -2.10
CA GLY A 79 -8.54 4.33 -1.56
C GLY A 79 -8.39 4.37 -0.04
N ILE A 80 -8.16 3.19 0.53
CA ILE A 80 -7.85 2.98 1.94
C ILE A 80 -6.75 1.92 2.02
N GLU A 81 -5.72 2.17 2.83
CA GLU A 81 -4.87 1.08 3.28
C GLU A 81 -5.58 0.34 4.42
N ALA A 82 -6.09 -0.84 4.08
CA ALA A 82 -7.03 -1.62 4.86
C ALA A 82 -6.33 -2.77 5.57
N ASP A 83 -6.43 -2.79 6.89
CA ASP A 83 -5.82 -3.76 7.78
C ASP A 83 -6.67 -5.02 7.92
N ILE A 84 -6.00 -6.17 7.85
CA ILE A 84 -6.55 -7.45 8.30
C ILE A 84 -6.52 -7.48 9.83
N LEU A 85 -7.66 -7.77 10.44
CA LEU A 85 -7.89 -7.63 11.88
C LEU A 85 -7.63 -8.92 12.68
N ASN A 86 -7.85 -10.08 12.06
CA ASN A 86 -7.83 -11.38 12.73
C ASN A 86 -7.59 -12.55 11.76
N SER A 87 -7.38 -13.76 12.28
CA SER A 87 -7.10 -14.96 11.47
C SER A 87 -8.25 -15.39 10.55
N LYS A 88 -9.49 -14.91 10.78
CA LYS A 88 -10.63 -15.15 9.87
C LYS A 88 -10.57 -14.28 8.61
N GLY A 89 -9.60 -13.37 8.52
CA GLY A 89 -9.44 -12.46 7.40
C GLY A 89 -10.50 -11.37 7.38
N ASP A 90 -11.00 -10.93 8.54
CA ASP A 90 -11.83 -9.72 8.60
C ASP A 90 -10.94 -8.48 8.36
N VAL A 91 -11.47 -7.51 7.63
CA VAL A 91 -10.72 -6.33 7.15
C VAL A 91 -11.46 -5.06 7.52
N CYS A 92 -10.76 -4.04 8.03
CA CYS A 92 -11.32 -2.70 8.19
C CYS A 92 -11.17 -1.94 6.87
N MET A 93 -12.29 -1.56 6.24
CA MET A 93 -12.31 -0.97 4.89
C MET A 93 -12.89 0.45 4.87
N ASP A 94 -12.96 1.12 6.01
CA ASP A 94 -13.55 2.45 6.13
C ASP A 94 -12.65 3.42 6.89
N ILE A 95 -12.82 4.70 6.60
CA ILE A 95 -12.35 5.80 7.44
C ILE A 95 -13.59 6.62 7.81
N GLN A 96 -13.90 6.72 9.10
CA GLN A 96 -15.07 7.43 9.63
C GLN A 96 -16.41 6.93 9.05
N GLY A 97 -16.51 5.64 8.72
CA GLY A 97 -17.69 5.02 8.11
C GLY A 97 -17.82 5.26 6.59
N GLU A 98 -16.82 5.87 5.95
CA GLU A 98 -16.77 6.03 4.50
C GLU A 98 -15.85 4.96 3.88
N GLU A 99 -16.44 4.00 3.16
CA GLU A 99 -15.71 3.01 2.35
C GLU A 99 -15.14 3.61 1.05
N SER A 100 -14.19 2.91 0.43
CA SER A 100 -13.63 3.26 -0.88
C SER A 100 -13.79 2.12 -1.90
N ASP A 101 -13.73 2.46 -3.20
CA ASP A 101 -13.93 1.49 -4.29
C ASP A 101 -12.83 0.42 -4.37
N PHE A 102 -11.65 0.71 -3.84
CA PHE A 102 -10.56 -0.24 -3.72
C PHE A 102 -9.77 -0.03 -2.42
N ILE A 103 -9.04 -1.08 -2.05
CA ILE A 103 -8.15 -1.10 -0.90
C ILE A 103 -6.73 -1.52 -1.27
N VAL A 104 -5.77 -1.06 -0.48
CA VAL A 104 -4.45 -1.70 -0.34
C VAL A 104 -4.58 -2.62 0.87
N LEU A 105 -4.54 -3.93 0.66
CA LEU A 105 -4.72 -4.89 1.76
C LEU A 105 -3.40 -5.06 2.52
N SER A 106 -3.35 -4.67 3.78
CA SER A 106 -2.12 -4.64 4.58
C SER A 106 -2.30 -5.34 5.93
N THR A 107 -1.18 -5.51 6.65
CA THR A 107 -1.20 -5.82 8.08
C THR A 107 -0.20 -4.96 8.84
N HIS A 108 -0.67 -4.37 9.93
CA HIS A 108 0.16 -3.58 10.85
C HIS A 108 0.14 -4.14 12.26
N GLN A 109 1.14 -3.72 13.05
CA GLN A 109 1.22 -4.02 14.49
C GLN A 109 0.77 -2.81 15.32
N ASN A 110 0.43 -3.10 16.58
CA ASN A 110 0.11 -2.13 17.63
C ASN A 110 -0.98 -1.12 17.25
N PRO A 111 -2.24 -1.57 17.07
CA PRO A 111 -2.84 -2.90 17.19
C PRO A 111 -3.58 -3.50 15.94
N PRO A 112 -3.24 -3.26 14.66
CA PRO A 112 -4.13 -3.66 13.56
C PRO A 112 -4.33 -5.17 13.32
N TYR A 113 -3.35 -6.03 13.61
CA TYR A 113 -3.60 -7.46 13.80
C TYR A 113 -3.57 -7.83 15.29
N GLN A 114 -4.61 -8.49 15.80
CA GLN A 114 -4.83 -8.68 17.24
C GLN A 114 -4.58 -10.12 17.74
N GLU A 115 -4.11 -11.01 16.86
CA GLU A 115 -3.89 -12.42 17.19
C GLU A 115 -2.41 -12.82 17.10
N ASP A 116 -2.12 -14.10 17.37
CA ASP A 116 -0.77 -14.64 17.21
C ASP A 116 -0.28 -14.44 15.77
N SER A 117 0.89 -13.84 15.63
CA SER A 117 1.56 -13.67 14.35
C SER A 117 1.69 -14.97 13.53
N ASN A 118 1.74 -16.15 14.15
CA ASN A 118 1.76 -17.44 13.44
C ASN A 118 0.50 -17.69 12.59
N THR A 119 -0.63 -17.03 12.90
CA THR A 119 -1.89 -17.18 12.16
C THR A 119 -2.03 -16.17 11.02
N ILE A 120 -1.07 -15.26 10.85
CA ILE A 120 -1.15 -14.17 9.86
C ILE A 120 -1.23 -14.68 8.42
N THR A 121 -0.58 -15.80 8.12
CA THR A 121 -0.67 -16.44 6.79
C THR A 121 -2.12 -16.79 6.48
N GLN A 122 -2.81 -17.46 7.43
CA GLN A 122 -4.21 -17.82 7.24
C GLN A 122 -5.11 -16.58 7.12
N ALA A 123 -4.79 -15.52 7.86
CA ALA A 123 -5.49 -14.24 7.77
C ALA A 123 -5.42 -13.65 6.36
N TYR A 124 -4.22 -13.61 5.77
CA TYR A 124 -4.00 -13.18 4.38
C TYR A 124 -4.79 -14.04 3.40
N LEU A 125 -4.70 -15.37 3.51
CA LEU A 125 -5.40 -16.28 2.59
C LEU A 125 -6.91 -16.04 2.64
N ASN A 126 -7.49 -15.98 3.84
CA ASN A 126 -8.92 -15.74 4.03
C ASN A 126 -9.36 -14.36 3.49
N ALA A 127 -8.58 -13.32 3.75
CA ALA A 127 -8.89 -11.96 3.29
C ALA A 127 -8.82 -11.86 1.75
N ILE A 128 -7.79 -12.42 1.12
CA ILE A 128 -7.65 -12.43 -0.34
C ILE A 128 -8.80 -13.19 -0.98
N GLU A 129 -9.15 -14.39 -0.50
CA GLU A 129 -10.28 -15.15 -1.06
C GLU A 129 -11.60 -14.38 -0.99
N ARG A 130 -11.87 -13.70 0.13
CA ARG A 130 -13.12 -12.97 0.35
C ARG A 130 -13.20 -11.63 -0.38
N PHE A 131 -12.07 -10.96 -0.58
CA PHE A 131 -12.05 -9.55 -0.95
C PHE A 131 -11.21 -9.24 -2.20
N HIS A 132 -10.72 -10.23 -2.94
CA HIS A 132 -9.88 -10.02 -4.13
C HIS A 132 -10.40 -8.98 -5.12
N ASP A 133 -11.72 -8.89 -5.35
CA ASP A 133 -12.33 -7.90 -6.25
C ASP A 133 -12.17 -6.44 -5.79
N LYS A 134 -11.98 -6.21 -4.48
CA LYS A 134 -11.72 -4.88 -3.90
C LYS A 134 -10.23 -4.58 -3.75
N ILE A 135 -9.36 -5.59 -3.78
CA ILE A 135 -7.92 -5.42 -3.51
C ILE A 135 -7.24 -4.89 -4.77
N LYS A 136 -6.66 -3.69 -4.67
CA LYS A 136 -5.83 -3.13 -5.75
C LYS A 136 -4.46 -3.78 -5.81
N PHE A 137 -3.85 -3.98 -4.64
CA PHE A 137 -2.66 -4.79 -4.42
C PHE A 137 -2.52 -5.14 -2.93
N LEU A 138 -1.69 -6.13 -2.65
CA LEU A 138 -1.28 -6.50 -1.30
C LEU A 138 -0.16 -5.56 -0.82
N GLY A 139 -0.41 -4.79 0.24
CA GLY A 139 0.53 -3.82 0.81
C GLY A 139 1.65 -4.50 1.59
N HIS A 140 2.89 -4.06 1.31
CA HIS A 140 4.16 -4.45 1.93
C HIS A 140 4.22 -5.84 2.63
N PRO A 141 3.87 -6.96 1.95
CA PRO A 141 3.74 -8.28 2.58
C PRO A 141 5.09 -8.86 3.06
N CYS A 142 6.20 -8.25 2.64
CA CYS A 142 7.56 -8.60 3.02
C CYS A 142 8.13 -7.67 4.10
N SER A 143 7.32 -6.83 4.75
CA SER A 143 7.76 -5.96 5.85
C SER A 143 8.39 -6.77 6.98
N VAL A 144 9.49 -6.30 7.59
CA VAL A 144 10.14 -7.02 8.70
C VAL A 144 9.27 -7.10 9.96
N TYR A 145 8.24 -6.25 10.08
CA TYR A 145 7.38 -6.23 11.26
C TYR A 145 6.52 -7.47 11.37
N HIS A 146 5.96 -7.93 10.25
CA HIS A 146 5.05 -9.09 10.23
C HIS A 146 5.54 -10.19 9.28
N GLY A 147 6.38 -9.85 8.32
CA GLY A 147 6.79 -10.67 7.19
C GLY A 147 7.42 -11.96 7.62
N ASP A 148 8.20 -12.03 8.72
CA ASP A 148 8.81 -13.27 9.21
C ASP A 148 7.80 -14.40 9.49
N ASN A 149 6.57 -14.05 9.86
CA ASN A 149 5.50 -15.00 10.16
C ASN A 149 4.57 -15.29 8.97
N VAL A 150 4.76 -14.60 7.84
CA VAL A 150 3.99 -14.82 6.60
C VAL A 150 4.65 -15.90 5.74
N ASP A 151 3.94 -16.96 5.39
CA ASP A 151 4.33 -17.81 4.26
C ASP A 151 4.11 -17.04 2.95
N ILE A 152 5.15 -16.32 2.54
CA ILE A 152 5.10 -15.45 1.37
C ILE A 152 4.85 -16.24 0.08
N VAL A 153 5.25 -17.53 0.02
CA VAL A 153 5.04 -18.37 -1.15
C VAL A 153 3.54 -18.67 -1.29
N ALA A 154 2.91 -19.16 -0.22
CA ALA A 154 1.47 -19.45 -0.22
C ALA A 154 0.62 -18.21 -0.53
N VAL A 155 0.97 -17.07 0.08
CA VAL A 155 0.26 -15.79 -0.18
C VAL A 155 0.44 -15.34 -1.64
N THR A 156 1.63 -15.46 -2.21
CA THR A 156 1.90 -15.07 -3.60
C THR A 156 1.16 -15.98 -4.59
N GLU A 157 1.13 -17.29 -4.36
CA GLU A 157 0.38 -18.23 -5.19
C GLU A 157 -1.12 -17.92 -5.20
N LEU A 158 -1.69 -17.54 -4.05
CA LEU A 158 -3.08 -17.14 -3.97
C LEU A 158 -3.34 -15.81 -4.67
N CYS A 159 -2.45 -14.82 -4.51
CA CYS A 159 -2.52 -13.55 -5.23
C CYS A 159 -2.49 -13.78 -6.75
N ASN A 160 -1.62 -14.66 -7.23
CA ASN A 160 -1.55 -15.06 -8.64
C ASN A 160 -2.86 -15.69 -9.13
N LYS A 161 -3.50 -16.54 -8.33
CA LYS A 161 -4.79 -17.18 -8.66
C LYS A 161 -5.90 -16.14 -8.87
N TYR A 162 -5.92 -15.08 -8.07
CA TYR A 162 -6.96 -14.04 -8.12
C TYR A 162 -6.52 -12.77 -8.88
N ASN A 163 -5.35 -12.78 -9.54
CA ASN A 163 -4.77 -11.63 -10.22
C ASN A 163 -4.59 -10.38 -9.32
N VAL A 164 -4.33 -10.60 -8.03
CA VAL A 164 -3.98 -9.54 -7.09
C VAL A 164 -2.48 -9.26 -7.21
N ALA A 165 -2.10 -8.00 -7.41
CA ALA A 165 -0.69 -7.62 -7.47
C ALA A 165 -0.07 -7.54 -6.06
N LEU A 166 1.24 -7.79 -5.97
CA LEU A 166 1.99 -7.68 -4.72
C LEU A 166 2.87 -6.42 -4.70
N GLU A 167 2.88 -5.71 -3.58
CA GLU A 167 3.64 -4.47 -3.48
C GLU A 167 5.15 -4.69 -3.28
N VAL A 168 5.95 -3.95 -4.05
CA VAL A 168 7.33 -3.61 -3.74
C VAL A 168 7.33 -2.20 -3.15
N ASN A 169 7.38 -2.14 -1.82
CA ASN A 169 7.22 -0.91 -1.07
C ASN A 169 8.54 -0.14 -0.96
N GLY A 170 8.58 1.05 -1.56
CA GLY A 170 9.77 1.90 -1.63
C GLY A 170 10.23 2.37 -0.26
N ALA A 171 9.33 2.88 0.58
CA ALA A 171 9.68 3.35 1.92
C ALA A 171 10.30 2.25 2.77
N ASN A 172 9.72 1.04 2.79
CA ASN A 172 10.26 -0.10 3.54
C ASN A 172 11.62 -0.52 3.00
N LEU A 173 11.77 -0.59 1.67
CA LEU A 173 13.04 -0.98 1.06
C LEU A 173 14.15 0.03 1.34
N SER A 174 13.88 1.34 1.23
CA SER A 174 14.87 2.40 1.46
C SER A 174 15.26 2.58 2.93
N THR A 175 14.46 2.03 3.85
CA THR A 175 14.69 2.12 5.31
C THR A 175 15.09 0.78 5.92
N ASN A 176 15.44 -0.22 5.10
CA ASN A 176 15.80 -1.58 5.54
C ASN A 176 14.72 -2.29 6.38
N ARG A 177 13.44 -1.96 6.13
CA ARG A 177 12.27 -2.58 6.75
C ARG A 177 11.65 -3.66 5.88
N THR A 178 12.36 -4.14 4.87
CA THR A 178 11.94 -5.26 4.01
C THR A 178 12.77 -6.51 4.30
N ASN A 179 12.11 -7.65 4.55
CA ASN A 179 12.76 -8.96 4.54
C ASN A 179 13.14 -9.32 3.10
N LEU A 180 14.41 -9.11 2.74
CA LEU A 180 14.90 -9.31 1.37
C LEU A 180 14.80 -10.76 0.89
N LYS A 181 14.92 -11.75 1.80
CA LYS A 181 14.76 -13.17 1.43
C LYS A 181 13.33 -13.42 0.97
N LYS A 182 12.34 -12.95 1.72
CA LYS A 182 10.92 -13.10 1.35
C LYS A 182 10.56 -12.29 0.12
N LEU A 183 11.11 -11.08 -0.02
CA LEU A 183 10.96 -10.28 -1.24
C LEU A 183 11.47 -11.04 -2.48
N HIS A 184 12.66 -11.65 -2.42
CA HIS A 184 13.17 -12.43 -3.56
C HIS A 184 12.35 -13.68 -3.85
N GLN A 185 11.82 -14.35 -2.81
CA GLN A 185 10.90 -15.46 -2.98
C GLN A 185 9.59 -15.01 -3.65
N MET A 186 9.03 -13.88 -3.24
CA MET A 186 7.84 -13.29 -3.85
C MET A 186 8.08 -12.95 -5.33
N LEU A 187 9.15 -12.21 -5.62
CA LEU A 187 9.48 -11.72 -6.96
C LEU A 187 9.77 -12.86 -7.96
N SER A 188 10.23 -14.03 -7.50
CA SER A 188 10.53 -15.17 -8.39
C SER A 188 9.29 -15.89 -8.90
N ILE A 189 8.13 -15.73 -8.24
CA ILE A 189 6.88 -16.41 -8.59
C ILE A 189 5.69 -15.46 -8.84
N ALA A 190 5.80 -14.17 -8.50
CA ALA A 190 4.72 -13.22 -8.71
C ALA A 190 4.39 -13.01 -10.20
N ASN A 191 3.10 -13.07 -10.53
CA ASN A 191 2.59 -12.70 -11.86
C ASN A 191 2.60 -11.18 -12.02
N PHE A 192 2.12 -10.46 -11.00
CA PHE A 192 1.96 -9.01 -11.01
C PHE A 192 2.56 -8.37 -9.77
N ILE A 193 3.28 -7.26 -9.95
CA ILE A 193 3.72 -6.40 -8.85
C ILE A 193 3.28 -4.96 -9.06
N TYR A 194 3.25 -4.23 -7.94
CA TYR A 194 3.03 -2.80 -7.89
C TYR A 194 4.18 -2.14 -7.14
N VAL A 195 4.77 -1.07 -7.66
CA VAL A 195 5.91 -0.38 -7.02
C VAL A 195 5.46 0.99 -6.53
N ASN A 196 5.33 1.17 -5.23
CA ASN A 196 4.81 2.42 -4.64
C ASN A 196 5.79 3.05 -3.66
N SER A 197 5.58 4.33 -3.33
CA SER A 197 6.39 5.00 -2.33
C SER A 197 5.99 4.64 -0.91
N ASP A 198 4.69 4.48 -0.62
CA ASP A 198 4.15 4.47 0.75
C ASP A 198 4.56 5.74 1.52
N SER A 199 4.48 6.87 0.80
CA SER A 199 5.02 8.13 1.28
C SER A 199 4.14 8.75 2.35
N HIS A 200 4.77 9.14 3.45
CA HIS A 200 4.19 9.99 4.49
C HIS A 200 4.72 11.44 4.40
N THR A 201 5.70 11.68 3.52
CA THR A 201 6.30 12.98 3.25
C THR A 201 6.51 13.21 1.75
N LEU A 202 6.55 14.48 1.30
CA LEU A 202 6.91 14.79 -0.10
C LEU A 202 8.33 14.32 -0.47
N TYR A 203 9.25 14.26 0.50
CA TYR A 203 10.59 13.72 0.24
C TYR A 203 10.52 12.24 -0.16
N GLU A 204 9.74 11.44 0.57
CA GLU A 204 9.55 10.03 0.25
C GLU A 204 8.87 9.86 -1.11
N LEU A 205 7.79 10.60 -1.37
CA LEU A 205 7.05 10.54 -2.64
C LEU A 205 7.98 10.74 -3.85
N LYS A 206 8.98 11.63 -3.72
CA LYS A 206 9.97 11.88 -4.78
C LYS A 206 11.04 10.80 -4.90
N THR A 207 11.43 10.17 -3.80
CA THR A 207 12.73 9.47 -3.72
C THR A 207 12.61 7.96 -3.61
N VAL A 208 11.72 7.44 -2.76
CA VAL A 208 11.80 6.03 -2.34
C VAL A 208 11.23 5.08 -3.39
N ARG A 209 10.26 5.52 -4.20
CA ARG A 209 9.77 4.75 -5.35
C ARG A 209 10.85 4.55 -6.42
N LYS A 210 11.62 5.60 -6.70
CA LYS A 210 12.79 5.52 -7.61
C LYS A 210 13.82 4.52 -7.09
N PHE A 211 14.12 4.57 -5.79
CA PHE A 211 15.02 3.61 -5.15
C PHE A 211 14.54 2.16 -5.32
N ALA A 212 13.24 1.89 -5.23
CA ALA A 212 12.69 0.55 -5.47
C ALA A 212 12.90 0.05 -6.90
N PHE A 213 12.70 0.90 -7.92
CA PHE A 213 13.01 0.53 -9.31
C PHE A 213 14.50 0.30 -9.55
N GLU A 214 15.37 1.13 -8.96
CA GLU A 214 16.82 0.95 -9.01
C GLU A 214 17.23 -0.39 -8.41
N TYR A 215 16.66 -0.77 -7.26
CA TYR A 215 16.87 -2.07 -6.64
C TYR A 215 16.44 -3.22 -7.54
N LEU A 216 15.23 -3.16 -8.11
CA LEU A 216 14.72 -4.22 -9.00
C LEU A 216 15.63 -4.39 -10.22
N LYS A 217 16.17 -3.29 -10.78
CA LYS A 217 17.12 -3.35 -11.87
C LYS A 217 18.47 -3.94 -11.44
N GLU A 218 19.03 -3.48 -10.33
CA GLU A 218 20.32 -3.95 -9.82
C GLU A 218 20.29 -5.47 -9.54
N LYS A 219 19.17 -5.97 -9.01
CA LYS A 219 18.97 -7.41 -8.75
C LYS A 219 18.53 -8.21 -9.99
N GLY A 220 18.38 -7.57 -11.15
CA GLY A 220 18.06 -8.24 -12.40
C GLY A 220 16.60 -8.69 -12.54
N PHE A 221 15.68 -8.17 -11.72
CA PHE A 221 14.25 -8.44 -11.85
C PHE A 221 13.61 -7.65 -13.01
N ILE A 222 14.21 -6.53 -13.41
CA ILE A 222 13.81 -5.72 -14.56
C ILE A 222 15.03 -5.24 -15.35
N SER A 223 14.83 -4.95 -16.65
CA SER A 223 15.90 -4.47 -17.55
C SER A 223 16.01 -2.94 -17.61
N ASN A 224 14.88 -2.23 -17.44
CA ASN A 224 14.80 -0.77 -17.56
C ASN A 224 14.23 -0.13 -16.29
N ILE A 225 14.66 1.10 -16.02
CA ILE A 225 14.00 2.00 -15.04
C ILE A 225 13.07 2.89 -15.86
N PHE A 226 11.90 3.14 -15.30
CA PHE A 226 10.86 3.95 -15.89
C PHE A 226 10.83 5.34 -15.26
#